data_AF-A0A9P1HJ17-F1
#
_entry.id   AF-A0A9P1HJ17-F1
#
_cell.length_a   1.000
_cell.length_b   1.000
_cell.length_c   1.000
_cell.angle_alpha   90.00
_cell.angle_beta   90.00
_cell.angle_gamma   90.00
#
_symmetry.space_group_name_H-M   'P 1'
#
loop_
_entity.id
_entity.type
_entity.pdbx_description
1 polymer ?
#
loop_
_entity_poly.entity_id
_entity_poly.type
_entity_poly.pdbx_seq_one_letter_code
_entity_poly.pdbx_strand_id
1 'polypeptide(L)'
;MAGRRQSVTAQLQRQARRFSTAIAPQFTRIEPVTILQKSEYLILKITDTGQITHAVQQYVMKNAVMFDPVEFELFDQDGFRIMTASLFPDELLLQEGNKKLFSISFGEIDEMDSACIAKVKHPITGITVYELRELGGSVLIQANTDSLAGTRILTQSVSLASVLMACGCTFSKEQWSLVKHDKVMVRITPQQSFFSENSIKVAWNPNCDNELRVIALAFGLAQMVREAFPSLLHIVKEFRQRRS
;
A
#
# COMPACT_ATOMS: atom_id res chain seq x y z
N MET A 1 1.90 57.23 -27.68
CA MET A 1 2.50 55.88 -27.49
C MET A 1 2.31 55.47 -26.03
N ALA A 2 1.27 54.71 -25.70
CA ALA A 2 1.04 54.25 -24.33
C ALA A 2 1.43 52.78 -24.21
N GLY A 3 2.63 52.53 -23.69
CA GLY A 3 3.11 51.19 -23.36
C GLY A 3 2.27 50.61 -22.24
N ARG A 4 1.51 49.56 -22.56
CA ARG A 4 0.63 48.83 -21.63
C ARG A 4 1.51 48.12 -20.59
N ARG A 5 1.68 48.70 -19.40
CA ARG A 5 2.34 48.07 -18.24
C ARG A 5 1.55 46.82 -17.85
N GLN A 6 1.99 45.65 -18.30
CA GLN A 6 1.48 44.38 -17.80
C GLN A 6 1.92 44.24 -16.34
N SER A 7 0.96 43.95 -15.44
CA SER A 7 1.28 43.76 -14.03
C SER A 7 2.25 42.59 -13.87
N VAL A 8 3.40 42.85 -13.24
CA VAL A 8 4.41 41.84 -12.90
C VAL A 8 3.79 40.70 -12.08
N THR A 9 2.82 41.01 -11.21
CA THR A 9 2.08 40.00 -10.43
C THR A 9 1.23 39.08 -11.30
N ALA A 10 0.64 39.60 -12.39
CA ALA A 10 -0.15 38.79 -13.32
C ALA A 10 0.74 37.90 -14.19
N GLN A 11 1.95 38.36 -14.54
CA GLN A 11 2.94 37.54 -15.23
C GLN A 11 3.49 36.43 -14.32
N LEU A 12 3.81 36.75 -13.05
CA LEU A 12 4.23 35.78 -12.05
C LEU A 12 3.15 34.74 -11.75
N GLN A 13 1.88 35.13 -11.60
CA GLN A 13 0.78 34.18 -11.43
C GLN A 13 0.59 33.28 -12.65
N ARG A 14 0.74 33.80 -13.86
CA ARG A 14 0.67 32.99 -15.09
C ARG A 14 1.85 32.02 -15.19
N GLN A 15 3.05 32.46 -14.84
CA GLN A 15 4.23 31.59 -14.80
C GLN A 15 4.12 30.54 -13.71
N ALA A 16 3.66 30.89 -12.51
CA ALA A 16 3.39 29.96 -11.42
C ALA A 16 2.32 28.94 -11.83
N ARG A 17 1.21 29.38 -12.44
CA ARG A 17 0.20 28.45 -12.99
C ARG A 17 0.79 27.53 -14.04
N ARG A 18 1.59 28.04 -14.99
CA ARG A 18 2.25 27.23 -16.02
C ARG A 18 3.23 26.21 -15.42
N PHE A 19 4.00 26.64 -14.43
CA PHE A 19 4.94 25.79 -13.69
C PHE A 19 4.19 24.72 -12.90
N SER A 20 3.15 25.08 -12.16
CA SER A 20 2.25 24.13 -11.48
C SER A 20 1.58 23.17 -12.46
N THR A 21 1.08 23.62 -13.61
CA THR A 21 0.48 22.72 -14.61
C THR A 21 1.51 21.80 -15.28
N ALA A 22 2.77 22.22 -15.38
CA ALA A 22 3.84 21.39 -15.94
C ALA A 22 4.38 20.37 -14.94
N ILE A 23 4.39 20.71 -13.65
CA ILE A 23 5.08 19.94 -12.60
C ILE A 23 4.11 19.15 -11.73
N ALA A 24 2.90 19.65 -11.46
CA ALA A 24 1.91 18.91 -10.67
C ALA A 24 1.64 17.50 -11.23
N PRO A 25 1.53 17.27 -12.56
CA PRO A 25 1.39 15.91 -13.09
C PRO A 25 2.54 14.98 -12.72
N GLN A 26 3.77 15.49 -12.61
CA GLN A 26 4.95 14.69 -12.24
C GLN A 26 4.90 14.20 -10.79
N PHE A 27 4.13 14.86 -9.93
CA PHE A 27 3.94 14.47 -8.52
C PHE A 27 2.59 13.81 -8.25
N THR A 28 1.78 13.58 -9.30
CA THR A 28 0.48 12.89 -9.20
C THR A 28 0.58 11.40 -9.48
N ARG A 29 1.77 10.86 -9.71
CA ARG A 29 2.02 9.44 -9.98
C ARG A 29 3.31 8.98 -9.34
N ILE A 30 3.37 7.70 -8.98
CA ILE A 30 4.60 7.06 -8.52
C ILE A 30 5.41 6.66 -9.77
N GLU A 31 6.72 6.92 -9.75
CA GLU A 31 7.61 6.51 -10.84
C GLU A 31 7.55 4.99 -11.06
N PRO A 32 7.71 4.52 -12.31
CA PRO A 32 7.78 3.09 -12.60
C PRO A 32 8.86 2.40 -11.79
N VAL A 33 8.48 1.41 -10.98
CA VAL A 33 9.42 0.56 -10.26
C VAL A 33 9.91 -0.53 -11.21
N THR A 34 11.12 -0.37 -11.75
CA THR A 34 11.61 -1.20 -12.86
C THR A 34 11.77 -2.68 -12.48
N ILE A 35 12.12 -2.98 -11.23
CA ILE A 35 12.29 -4.37 -10.78
C ILE A 35 10.98 -5.17 -10.81
N LEU A 36 9.83 -4.50 -10.64
CA LEU A 36 8.51 -5.13 -10.77
C LEU A 36 8.25 -5.60 -12.20
N GLN A 37 8.91 -5.01 -13.21
CA GLN A 37 8.74 -5.41 -14.61
C GLN A 37 9.44 -6.73 -14.93
N LYS A 38 10.48 -7.08 -14.15
CA LYS A 38 11.32 -8.27 -14.35
C LYS A 38 10.82 -9.50 -13.60
N SER A 39 9.94 -9.31 -12.62
CA SER A 39 9.40 -10.39 -11.79
C SER A 39 7.99 -10.77 -12.26
N GLU A 40 7.63 -12.05 -12.15
CA GLU A 40 6.27 -12.53 -12.45
C GLU A 40 5.34 -12.41 -11.22
N TYR A 41 5.91 -12.63 -10.05
CA TYR A 41 5.25 -12.48 -8.77
C TYR A 41 6.24 -12.10 -7.69
N LEU A 42 5.73 -11.57 -6.59
CA LEU A 42 6.48 -11.37 -5.36
C LEU A 42 5.85 -12.13 -4.21
N ILE A 43 6.69 -12.56 -3.27
CA ILE A 43 6.29 -13.12 -1.99
C ILE A 43 6.70 -12.12 -0.90
N LEU A 44 5.72 -11.64 -0.14
CA LEU A 44 5.86 -10.71 0.96
C LEU A 44 5.90 -11.52 2.26
N LYS A 45 6.94 -11.32 3.06
CA LYS A 45 7.14 -12.01 4.34
C LYS A 45 7.53 -11.00 5.41
N ILE A 46 7.19 -11.30 6.66
CA ILE A 46 7.82 -10.61 7.79
C ILE A 46 9.26 -11.13 7.96
N THR A 47 10.16 -10.27 8.40
CA THR A 47 11.57 -10.65 8.66
C THR A 47 11.74 -11.32 10.02
N ASP A 48 11.12 -10.77 11.07
CA ASP A 48 11.23 -11.27 12.43
C ASP A 48 9.93 -11.08 13.22
N THR A 49 9.27 -12.19 13.56
CA THR A 49 8.06 -12.20 14.39
C THR A 49 8.29 -11.74 15.83
N GLY A 50 9.54 -11.74 16.30
CA GLY A 50 9.96 -11.18 17.58
C GLY A 50 9.71 -9.67 17.67
N GLN A 51 9.87 -8.93 16.56
CA GLN A 51 9.59 -7.49 16.51
C GLN A 51 8.12 -7.19 16.81
N ILE A 52 7.21 -8.03 16.28
CA ILE A 52 5.77 -7.92 16.58
C ILE A 52 5.51 -8.16 18.05
N THR A 53 6.05 -9.26 18.57
CA THR A 53 5.85 -9.67 19.95
C THR A 53 6.32 -8.58 20.90
N HIS A 54 7.47 -7.97 20.61
CA HIS A 54 8.00 -6.86 21.37
C HIS A 54 7.10 -5.62 21.32
N ALA A 55 6.67 -5.20 20.12
CA ALA A 55 5.78 -4.05 19.95
C ALA A 55 4.46 -4.22 20.72
N VAL A 56 3.85 -5.41 20.63
CA VAL A 56 2.62 -5.73 21.36
C VAL A 56 2.85 -5.74 22.87
N GLN A 57 3.95 -6.29 23.36
CA GLN A 57 4.29 -6.28 24.78
C GLN A 57 4.49 -4.84 25.30
N GLN A 58 5.20 -3.98 24.57
CA GLN A 58 5.36 -2.57 24.96
C GLN A 58 4.01 -1.86 25.04
N TYR A 59 3.11 -2.12 24.08
CA TYR A 59 1.77 -1.56 24.08
C TYR A 59 0.95 -2.04 25.28
N VAL A 60 0.88 -3.35 25.52
CA VAL A 60 0.06 -3.92 26.61
C VAL A 60 0.60 -3.54 27.99
N MET A 61 1.92 -3.59 28.21
CA MET A 61 2.51 -3.38 29.53
C MET A 61 2.75 -1.91 29.88
N LYS A 62 3.02 -1.06 28.88
CA LYS A 62 3.42 0.33 29.08
C LYS A 62 2.51 1.35 28.40
N ASN A 63 1.44 0.90 27.73
CA ASN A 63 0.58 1.74 26.89
C ASN A 63 1.38 2.53 25.82
N ALA A 64 2.51 1.97 25.39
CA ALA A 64 3.41 2.59 24.44
C ALA A 64 2.92 2.34 23.01
N VAL A 65 2.64 3.44 22.30
CA VAL A 65 2.20 3.42 20.89
C VAL A 65 3.35 3.59 19.89
N MET A 66 4.55 3.85 20.41
CA MET A 66 5.79 3.86 19.66
C MET A 66 6.42 2.46 19.73
N PHE A 67 6.96 2.00 18.60
CA PHE A 67 7.67 0.73 18.49
C PHE A 67 8.78 0.85 17.45
N ASP A 68 9.83 0.05 17.61
CA ASP A 68 10.88 -0.08 16.60
C ASP A 68 10.30 -0.66 15.30
N PRO A 69 10.81 -0.27 14.12
CA PRO A 69 10.19 -0.65 12.86
C PRO A 69 10.07 -2.16 12.70
N VAL A 70 8.91 -2.62 12.25
CA VAL A 70 8.69 -4.03 11.90
C VAL A 70 9.02 -4.22 10.43
N GLU A 71 10.02 -5.07 10.15
CA GLU A 71 10.57 -5.26 8.82
C GLU A 71 9.88 -6.40 8.07
N PHE A 72 9.72 -6.18 6.77
CA PHE A 72 9.17 -7.12 5.80
C PHE A 72 10.12 -7.23 4.61
N GLU A 73 10.25 -8.44 4.07
CA GLU A 73 11.06 -8.71 2.89
C GLU A 73 10.19 -9.17 1.74
N LEU A 74 10.59 -8.75 0.54
CA LEU A 74 9.92 -9.06 -0.71
C LEU A 74 10.86 -9.87 -1.59
N PHE A 75 10.44 -11.09 -1.89
CA PHE A 75 11.19 -12.05 -2.69
C PHE A 75 10.59 -12.17 -4.08
N ASP A 76 11.44 -12.28 -5.10
CA ASP A 76 11.03 -12.61 -6.46
C ASP A 76 10.72 -14.11 -6.65
N GLN A 77 10.46 -14.51 -7.90
CA GLN A 77 10.19 -15.90 -8.23
C GLN A 77 11.38 -16.84 -8.01
N ASP A 78 12.60 -16.32 -8.08
CA ASP A 78 13.85 -17.08 -7.94
C ASP A 78 14.29 -17.17 -6.47
N GLY A 79 13.56 -16.50 -5.56
CA GLY A 79 13.83 -16.48 -4.12
C GLY A 79 14.85 -15.42 -3.70
N PHE A 80 15.20 -14.48 -4.59
CA PHE A 80 16.05 -13.36 -4.23
C PHE A 80 15.24 -12.25 -3.57
N ARG A 81 15.77 -11.70 -2.48
CA ARG A 81 15.21 -10.50 -1.86
C ARG A 81 15.51 -9.29 -2.73
N ILE A 82 14.46 -8.63 -3.20
CA ILE A 82 14.57 -7.50 -4.13
C ILE A 82 14.14 -6.17 -3.52
N MET A 83 13.30 -6.18 -2.48
CA MET A 83 12.83 -4.98 -1.79
C MET A 83 12.61 -5.27 -0.30
N THR A 84 12.54 -4.21 0.49
CA THR A 84 12.20 -4.25 1.91
C THR A 84 11.07 -3.28 2.19
N ALA A 85 10.22 -3.62 3.15
CA ALA A 85 9.24 -2.69 3.68
C ALA A 85 9.32 -2.61 5.20
N SER A 86 9.16 -1.42 5.75
CA SER A 86 9.38 -1.15 7.18
C SER A 86 8.15 -0.45 7.73
N LEU A 87 7.47 -1.08 8.69
CA LEU A 87 6.29 -0.52 9.35
C LEU A 87 6.72 0.33 10.54
N PHE A 88 6.51 1.63 10.44
CA PHE A 88 6.61 2.58 11.53
C PHE A 88 5.22 2.87 12.12
N PRO A 89 5.13 3.47 13.32
CA PRO A 89 3.86 3.94 13.87
C PRO A 89 3.10 4.89 12.93
N ASP A 90 3.84 5.72 12.18
CA ASP A 90 3.27 6.70 11.25
C ASP A 90 2.87 6.12 9.89
N GLU A 91 3.69 5.25 9.30
CA GLU A 91 3.51 4.75 7.94
C GLU A 91 4.31 3.46 7.69
N LEU A 92 3.89 2.71 6.67
CA LEU A 92 4.65 1.60 6.09
C LEU A 92 5.44 2.12 4.89
N LEU A 93 6.77 2.03 4.96
CA LEU A 93 7.68 2.44 3.90
C LEU A 93 8.02 1.26 3.00
N LEU A 94 8.00 1.42 1.68
CA LEU A 94 8.58 0.45 0.75
C LEU A 94 9.86 1.02 0.13
N GLN A 95 10.91 0.21 0.08
CA GLN A 95 12.24 0.60 -0.38
C GLN A 95 12.87 -0.45 -1.31
N GLU A 96 13.68 0.04 -2.25
CA GLU A 96 14.62 -0.75 -3.05
C GLU A 96 16.04 -0.31 -2.68
N GLY A 97 16.75 -1.13 -1.92
CA GLY A 97 17.99 -0.71 -1.26
C GLY A 97 17.72 0.52 -0.37
N ASN A 98 18.42 1.62 -0.61
CA ASN A 98 18.23 2.87 0.14
C ASN A 98 17.19 3.83 -0.50
N LYS A 99 16.61 3.48 -1.65
CA LYS A 99 15.65 4.33 -2.36
C LYS A 99 14.23 4.10 -1.84
N LYS A 100 13.60 5.13 -1.27
CA LYS A 100 12.15 5.13 -0.95
C LYS A 100 11.35 5.10 -2.25
N LEU A 101 10.50 4.08 -2.42
CA LEU A 101 9.63 3.95 -3.59
C LEU A 101 8.28 4.63 -3.36
N PHE A 102 7.65 4.37 -2.22
CA PHE A 102 6.44 5.04 -1.75
C PHE A 102 6.21 4.73 -0.27
N SER A 103 5.22 5.38 0.34
CA SER A 103 4.74 5.01 1.67
C SER A 103 3.24 4.76 1.69
N ILE A 104 2.79 4.01 2.69
CA ILE A 104 1.40 3.64 2.90
C ILE A 104 0.99 4.10 4.29
N SER A 105 -0.09 4.86 4.37
CA SER A 105 -0.75 5.18 5.63
C SER A 105 -2.11 4.48 5.70
N PHE A 106 -2.44 3.91 6.85
CA PHE A 106 -3.71 3.20 7.08
C PHE A 106 -4.88 4.17 7.34
N GLY A 107 -6.12 3.75 7.08
CA GLY A 107 -7.29 4.58 7.41
C GLY A 107 -7.49 4.77 8.92
N GLU A 108 -8.15 5.87 9.30
CA GLU A 108 -8.55 6.19 10.67
C GLU A 108 -9.79 5.38 11.09
N ILE A 109 -10.09 5.34 12.40
CA ILE A 109 -11.32 4.74 12.95
C ILE A 109 -12.45 5.79 13.03
N ASP A 110 -12.35 6.93 12.35
CA ASP A 110 -13.47 7.88 12.35
C ASP A 110 -14.67 7.28 11.62
N GLU A 111 -15.86 7.47 12.18
CA GLU A 111 -17.12 6.87 11.71
C GLU A 111 -17.42 7.20 10.23
N MET A 112 -16.84 8.29 9.69
CA MET A 112 -16.96 8.75 8.30
C MET A 112 -15.91 8.14 7.34
N ASP A 113 -14.75 7.68 7.83
CA ASP A 113 -13.62 7.18 7.01
C ASP A 113 -13.32 5.69 7.24
N SER A 114 -14.24 4.97 7.91
CA SER A 114 -14.17 3.53 8.22
C SER A 114 -13.96 2.61 7.01
N ALA A 115 -14.26 3.11 5.80
CA ALA A 115 -14.01 2.42 4.54
C ALA A 115 -12.56 2.52 4.05
N CYS A 116 -11.74 3.44 4.55
CA CYS A 116 -10.37 3.63 4.07
C CYS A 116 -9.46 2.49 4.54
N ILE A 117 -8.94 1.70 3.60
CA ILE A 117 -7.97 0.65 3.87
C ILE A 117 -6.57 1.26 3.97
N ALA A 118 -6.18 2.00 2.94
CA ALA A 118 -4.83 2.52 2.81
C ALA A 118 -4.76 3.70 1.83
N LYS A 119 -3.89 4.66 2.14
CA LYS A 119 -3.50 5.78 1.28
C LYS A 119 -2.04 5.60 0.88
N VAL A 120 -1.77 5.54 -0.42
CA VAL A 120 -0.43 5.39 -1.00
C VAL A 120 0.11 6.78 -1.34
N LYS A 121 1.27 7.13 -0.80
CA LYS A 121 1.86 8.48 -0.87
C LYS A 121 3.10 8.50 -1.76
N HIS A 122 3.23 9.60 -2.51
CA HIS A 122 4.39 9.86 -3.34
C HIS A 122 5.67 9.99 -2.48
N PRO A 123 6.79 9.32 -2.84
CA PRO A 123 7.96 9.19 -1.98
C PRO A 123 8.64 10.52 -1.62
N ILE A 124 8.55 11.54 -2.49
CA ILE A 124 9.23 12.83 -2.31
C ILE A 124 8.29 13.87 -1.68
N THR A 125 7.05 13.93 -2.13
CA THR A 125 6.11 15.01 -1.78
C THR A 125 5.18 14.65 -0.62
N GLY A 126 5.04 13.35 -0.31
CA GLY A 126 4.11 12.86 0.71
C GLY A 126 2.62 12.99 0.34
N ILE A 127 2.31 13.49 -0.87
CA ILE A 127 0.93 13.63 -1.37
C ILE A 127 0.34 12.24 -1.61
N THR A 128 -0.92 12.04 -1.22
CA THR A 128 -1.68 10.83 -1.53
C THR A 128 -1.92 10.74 -3.04
N VAL A 129 -1.41 9.68 -3.65
CA VAL A 129 -1.54 9.37 -5.08
C VAL A 129 -2.71 8.42 -5.31
N TYR A 130 -2.83 7.40 -4.46
CA TYR A 130 -3.91 6.42 -4.50
C TYR A 130 -4.54 6.28 -3.13
N GLU A 131 -5.84 6.09 -3.10
CA GLU A 131 -6.61 5.78 -1.90
C GLU A 131 -7.48 4.55 -2.14
N LEU A 132 -7.33 3.55 -1.27
CA LEU A 132 -7.98 2.25 -1.36
C LEU A 132 -9.12 2.22 -0.36
N ARG A 133 -10.37 2.15 -0.85
CA ARG A 133 -11.58 2.18 -0.02
C ARG A 133 -12.42 0.93 -0.22
N GLU A 134 -12.85 0.32 0.87
CA GLU A 134 -13.77 -0.80 0.89
C GLU A 134 -15.21 -0.32 0.60
N LEU A 135 -15.87 -0.95 -0.37
CA LEU A 135 -17.23 -0.64 -0.78
C LEU A 135 -17.96 -1.90 -1.23
N GLY A 136 -18.89 -2.38 -0.39
CA GLY A 136 -19.82 -3.46 -0.74
C GLY A 136 -19.16 -4.78 -1.16
N GLY A 137 -18.08 -5.20 -0.49
CA GLY A 137 -17.34 -6.43 -0.82
C GLY A 137 -16.34 -6.27 -1.98
N SER A 138 -16.08 -5.05 -2.44
CA SER A 138 -15.02 -4.70 -3.38
C SER A 138 -14.17 -3.56 -2.81
N VAL A 139 -12.97 -3.35 -3.34
CA VAL A 139 -12.14 -2.19 -3.01
C VAL A 139 -12.04 -1.29 -4.23
N LEU A 140 -12.49 -0.04 -4.06
CA LEU A 140 -12.33 1.03 -5.04
C LEU A 140 -10.93 1.63 -4.91
N ILE A 141 -10.31 1.90 -6.06
CA ILE A 141 -9.06 2.65 -6.14
C ILE A 141 -9.40 4.07 -6.57
N GLN A 142 -9.26 5.03 -5.66
CA GLN A 142 -9.36 6.45 -5.95
C GLN A 142 -7.97 6.98 -6.31
N ALA A 143 -7.89 7.77 -7.37
CA ALA A 143 -6.66 8.38 -7.83
C ALA A 143 -6.91 9.80 -8.32
N ASN A 144 -5.86 10.63 -8.34
CA ASN A 144 -5.94 11.99 -8.85
C ASN A 144 -5.96 12.06 -10.40
N THR A 145 -5.90 10.91 -11.09
CA THR A 145 -5.91 10.85 -12.56
C THR A 145 -6.83 9.75 -13.06
N ASP A 146 -7.40 9.93 -14.26
CA ASP A 146 -8.39 9.01 -14.84
C ASP A 146 -7.80 7.68 -15.39
N SER A 147 -6.49 7.42 -15.23
CA SER A 147 -5.80 6.22 -15.77
C SER A 147 -6.35 4.89 -15.24
N LEU A 148 -7.06 4.92 -14.11
CA LEU A 148 -7.60 3.76 -13.42
C LEU A 148 -9.11 3.59 -13.61
N ALA A 149 -9.74 4.32 -14.53
CA ALA A 149 -11.15 4.14 -14.86
C ALA A 149 -11.46 2.65 -15.14
N GLY A 150 -12.50 2.13 -14.50
CA GLY A 150 -12.90 0.72 -14.62
C GLY A 150 -11.98 -0.28 -13.92
N THR A 151 -11.03 0.17 -13.08
CA THR A 151 -10.19 -0.69 -12.25
C THR A 151 -10.79 -0.84 -10.86
N ARG A 152 -10.85 -2.08 -10.35
CA ARG A 152 -11.30 -2.38 -8.99
C ARG A 152 -10.57 -3.60 -8.43
N ILE A 153 -10.56 -3.73 -7.12
CA ILE A 153 -10.12 -4.96 -6.45
C ILE A 153 -11.37 -5.74 -6.04
N LEU A 154 -11.45 -6.98 -6.48
CA LEU A 154 -12.51 -7.91 -6.07
C LEU A 154 -12.01 -8.74 -4.90
N THR A 155 -12.79 -8.81 -3.84
CA THR A 155 -12.57 -9.71 -2.70
C THR A 155 -13.32 -11.01 -2.95
N GLN A 156 -12.62 -12.14 -2.81
CA GLN A 156 -13.17 -13.48 -3.03
C GLN A 156 -12.91 -14.33 -1.79
N SER A 157 -13.97 -14.81 -1.15
CA SER A 157 -13.83 -15.81 -0.10
C SER A 157 -13.75 -17.19 -0.72
N VAL A 158 -12.74 -17.97 -0.33
CA VAL A 158 -12.58 -19.36 -0.79
C VAL A 158 -13.05 -20.28 0.34
N SER A 159 -14.03 -21.14 0.05
CA SER A 159 -14.66 -22.03 1.05
C SER A 159 -13.63 -22.91 1.79
N LEU A 160 -12.70 -23.51 1.05
CA LEU A 160 -11.59 -24.30 1.62
C LEU A 160 -10.64 -23.45 2.48
N ALA A 161 -10.47 -22.17 2.18
CA ALA A 161 -9.62 -21.29 2.97
C ALA A 161 -10.19 -21.00 4.37
N SER A 162 -11.51 -21.13 4.56
CA SER A 162 -12.12 -21.03 5.89
C SER A 162 -11.72 -22.19 6.80
N VAL A 163 -11.62 -23.41 6.24
CA VAL A 163 -11.13 -24.58 6.97
C VAL A 163 -9.66 -24.42 7.31
N LEU A 164 -8.85 -23.99 6.34
CA LEU A 164 -7.42 -23.78 6.54
C LEU A 164 -7.13 -22.68 7.57
N MET A 165 -7.94 -21.61 7.59
CA MET A 165 -7.84 -20.57 8.61
C MET A 165 -8.16 -21.13 10.00
N ALA A 166 -9.23 -21.92 10.13
CA ALA A 166 -9.59 -22.55 11.40
C ALA A 166 -8.50 -23.52 11.91
N CYS A 167 -7.75 -24.14 10.99
CA CYS A 167 -6.61 -24.99 11.30
C CYS A 167 -5.29 -24.22 11.50
N GLY A 168 -5.28 -22.88 11.40
CA GLY A 168 -4.09 -22.04 11.53
C GLY A 168 -3.13 -22.11 10.34
N CYS A 169 -3.54 -22.68 9.21
CA CYS A 169 -2.70 -22.89 8.02
C CYS A 169 -2.66 -21.68 7.08
N THR A 170 -3.53 -20.70 7.32
CA THR A 170 -3.54 -19.42 6.62
C THR A 170 -4.14 -18.35 7.52
N PHE A 171 -3.69 -17.10 7.38
CA PHE A 171 -4.19 -15.99 8.20
C PHE A 171 -5.42 -15.31 7.59
N SER A 172 -5.75 -15.56 6.32
CA SER A 172 -6.97 -15.01 5.70
C SER A 172 -7.64 -16.02 4.77
N LYS A 173 -8.98 -15.99 4.78
CA LYS A 173 -9.84 -16.79 3.89
C LYS A 173 -10.16 -16.05 2.59
N GLU A 174 -9.75 -14.78 2.54
CA GLU A 174 -9.95 -13.89 1.41
C GLU A 174 -8.75 -13.98 0.46
N GLN A 175 -9.07 -13.86 -0.82
CA GLN A 175 -8.13 -13.62 -1.87
C GLN A 175 -8.61 -12.41 -2.65
N TRP A 176 -7.67 -11.66 -3.21
CA TRP A 176 -8.00 -10.42 -3.89
C TRP A 176 -7.51 -10.45 -5.33
N SER A 177 -8.30 -9.87 -6.22
CA SER A 177 -7.95 -9.75 -7.64
C SER A 177 -8.11 -8.32 -8.11
N LEU A 178 -7.06 -7.70 -8.65
CA LEU A 178 -7.21 -6.45 -9.40
C LEU A 178 -7.75 -6.78 -10.79
N VAL A 179 -8.88 -6.18 -11.12
CA VAL A 179 -9.57 -6.32 -12.40
C VAL A 179 -9.59 -4.97 -13.10
N LYS A 180 -9.15 -4.93 -14.36
CA LYS A 180 -9.21 -3.77 -15.25
C LYS A 180 -9.83 -4.20 -16.56
N HIS A 181 -10.90 -3.52 -16.98
CA HIS A 181 -11.68 -3.89 -18.19
C HIS A 181 -12.07 -5.38 -18.22
N ASP A 182 -12.61 -5.88 -17.10
CA ASP A 182 -13.04 -7.28 -16.90
C ASP A 182 -11.95 -8.36 -17.05
N LYS A 183 -10.68 -7.97 -17.11
CA LYS A 183 -9.55 -8.89 -17.07
C LYS A 183 -8.85 -8.83 -15.72
N VAL A 184 -8.57 -10.00 -15.15
CA VAL A 184 -7.76 -10.13 -13.94
C VAL A 184 -6.31 -9.80 -14.30
N MET A 185 -5.82 -8.68 -13.77
CA MET A 185 -4.46 -8.20 -14.00
C MET A 185 -3.52 -8.66 -12.90
N VAL A 186 -4.00 -8.76 -11.66
CA VAL A 186 -3.19 -9.18 -10.50
C VAL A 186 -4.02 -10.06 -9.58
N ARG A 187 -3.39 -11.08 -8.99
CA ARG A 187 -3.93 -11.92 -7.91
C ARG A 187 -3.06 -11.77 -6.67
N ILE A 188 -3.72 -11.59 -5.53
CA ILE A 188 -3.10 -11.42 -4.21
C ILE A 188 -3.67 -12.50 -3.32
N THR A 189 -2.80 -13.37 -2.82
CA THR A 189 -3.21 -14.60 -2.14
C THR A 189 -2.37 -14.82 -0.88
N PRO A 190 -3.00 -15.01 0.30
CA PRO A 190 -2.33 -15.58 1.45
C PRO A 190 -1.74 -16.94 1.07
N GLN A 191 -0.46 -17.16 1.37
CA GLN A 191 0.14 -18.47 1.19
C GLN A 191 -0.27 -19.38 2.33
N GLN A 192 -0.53 -20.63 1.98
CA GLN A 192 -0.87 -21.66 2.95
C GLN A 192 0.42 -22.26 3.49
N SER A 193 0.51 -22.42 4.80
CA SER A 193 1.60 -23.15 5.41
C SER A 193 1.22 -23.66 6.78
N PHE A 194 1.63 -24.89 7.07
CA PHE A 194 1.36 -25.53 8.35
C PHE A 194 2.35 -25.13 9.45
N PHE A 195 3.49 -24.53 9.11
CA PHE A 195 4.55 -24.17 10.08
C PHE A 195 5.47 -23.04 9.61
N SER A 196 5.14 -22.34 8.50
CA SER A 196 5.92 -21.19 8.08
C SER A 196 5.24 -19.90 8.49
N GLU A 197 6.04 -18.84 8.52
CA GLU A 197 5.56 -17.50 8.74
C GLU A 197 4.50 -17.10 7.71
N ASN A 198 3.60 -16.20 8.16
CA ASN A 198 2.58 -15.61 7.31
C ASN A 198 3.24 -14.96 6.09
N SER A 199 2.67 -15.20 4.91
CA SER A 199 3.16 -14.59 3.69
C SER A 199 2.06 -14.37 2.66
N ILE A 200 2.23 -13.34 1.84
CA ILE A 200 1.32 -13.01 0.73
C ILE A 200 2.07 -13.15 -0.58
N LYS A 201 1.47 -13.85 -1.53
CA LYS A 201 1.91 -13.85 -2.93
C LYS A 201 1.12 -12.82 -3.72
N VAL A 202 1.82 -11.91 -4.39
CA VAL A 202 1.28 -10.94 -5.34
C VAL A 202 1.77 -11.33 -6.73
N ALA A 203 0.89 -11.87 -7.57
CA ALA A 203 1.21 -12.36 -8.91
C ALA A 203 0.43 -11.60 -9.97
N TRP A 204 1.12 -11.08 -11.00
CA TRP A 204 0.50 -10.25 -12.02
C TRP A 204 0.61 -10.87 -13.41
N ASN A 205 -0.33 -10.49 -14.27
CA ASN A 205 -0.30 -10.79 -15.69
C ASN A 205 0.91 -10.09 -16.34
N PRO A 206 1.60 -10.71 -17.33
CA PRO A 206 2.70 -10.06 -18.05
C PRO A 206 2.34 -8.69 -18.65
N ASN A 207 1.09 -8.51 -19.08
CA ASN A 207 0.58 -7.27 -19.64
C ASN A 207 0.12 -6.25 -18.59
N CYS A 208 0.32 -6.53 -17.30
CA CYS A 208 -0.01 -5.61 -16.22
C CYS A 208 0.93 -4.40 -16.27
N ASP A 209 0.35 -3.20 -16.37
CA ASP A 209 1.09 -1.95 -16.31
C ASP A 209 1.76 -1.77 -14.92
N ASN A 210 2.80 -0.92 -14.87
CA ASN A 210 3.58 -0.74 -13.65
C ASN A 210 2.74 -0.05 -12.54
N GLU A 211 1.83 0.84 -12.94
CA GLU A 211 0.91 1.53 -12.04
C GLU A 211 0.08 0.53 -11.22
N LEU A 212 -0.53 -0.46 -11.87
CA LEU A 212 -1.28 -1.53 -11.22
C LEU A 212 -0.40 -2.46 -10.38
N ARG A 213 0.85 -2.73 -10.79
CA ARG A 213 1.79 -3.53 -9.98
C ARG A 213 2.11 -2.81 -8.66
N VAL A 214 2.32 -1.50 -8.70
CA VAL A 214 2.53 -0.66 -7.50
C VAL A 214 1.30 -0.67 -6.60
N ILE A 215 0.10 -0.47 -7.16
CA ILE A 215 -1.14 -0.51 -6.37
C ILE A 215 -1.36 -1.88 -5.74
N ALA A 216 -1.17 -2.95 -6.50
CA ALA A 216 -1.32 -4.32 -6.00
C ALA A 216 -0.32 -4.64 -4.90
N LEU A 217 0.92 -4.15 -5.02
CA LEU A 217 1.94 -4.33 -4.00
C LEU A 217 1.60 -3.58 -2.72
N ALA A 218 1.19 -2.31 -2.85
CA ALA A 218 0.76 -1.50 -1.72
C ALA A 218 -0.45 -2.14 -1.01
N PHE A 219 -1.42 -2.62 -1.77
CA PHE A 219 -2.57 -3.32 -1.21
C PHE A 219 -2.18 -4.64 -0.53
N GLY A 220 -1.30 -5.44 -1.15
CA GLY A 220 -0.80 -6.68 -0.55
C GLY A 220 -0.10 -6.43 0.79
N LEU A 221 0.75 -5.41 0.87
CA LEU A 221 1.40 -4.99 2.12
C LEU A 221 0.38 -4.50 3.17
N ALA A 222 -0.61 -3.71 2.75
CA ALA A 222 -1.65 -3.25 3.66
C ALA A 222 -2.47 -4.42 4.22
N GLN A 223 -2.80 -5.40 3.38
CA GLN A 223 -3.51 -6.61 3.82
C GLN A 223 -2.65 -7.53 4.69
N MET A 224 -1.34 -7.59 4.45
CA MET A 224 -0.41 -8.30 5.34
C MET A 224 -0.51 -7.75 6.77
N VAL A 225 -0.46 -6.42 6.94
CA VAL A 225 -0.58 -5.80 8.26
C VAL A 225 -1.99 -5.96 8.82
N ARG A 226 -3.03 -5.73 8.01
CA ARG A 226 -4.44 -5.77 8.45
C ARG A 226 -4.89 -7.16 8.87
N GLU A 227 -4.58 -8.18 8.08
CA GLU A 227 -5.13 -9.53 8.24
C GLU A 227 -4.17 -10.45 9.00
N ALA A 228 -2.86 -10.38 8.73
CA ALA A 228 -1.90 -11.26 9.40
C ALA A 228 -1.48 -10.73 10.78
N PHE A 229 -1.46 -9.40 10.96
CA PHE A 229 -0.96 -8.75 12.18
C PHE A 229 -1.91 -7.65 12.72
N PRO A 230 -3.18 -7.97 13.00
CA PRO A 230 -4.18 -6.98 13.38
C PRO A 230 -3.82 -6.18 14.66
N SER A 231 -3.06 -6.77 15.58
CA SER A 231 -2.56 -6.07 16.76
C SER A 231 -1.61 -4.91 16.41
N LEU A 232 -0.76 -5.06 15.39
CA LEU A 232 0.08 -3.95 14.93
C LEU A 232 -0.76 -2.84 14.31
N LEU A 233 -1.76 -3.20 13.50
CA LEU A 233 -2.68 -2.23 12.93
C LEU A 233 -3.40 -1.44 14.03
N HIS A 234 -3.81 -2.11 15.11
CA HIS A 234 -4.42 -1.46 16.27
C HIS A 234 -3.49 -0.44 16.92
N ILE A 235 -2.23 -0.82 17.19
CA ILE A 235 -1.22 0.09 17.77
C ILE A 235 -0.97 1.30 16.86
N VAL A 236 -0.85 1.08 15.55
CA VAL A 236 -0.66 2.14 14.54
C VAL A 236 -1.85 3.11 14.53
N LYS A 237 -3.08 2.60 14.62
CA LYS A 237 -4.30 3.43 14.67
C LYS A 237 -4.35 4.26 15.96
N GLU A 238 -4.09 3.63 17.10
CA GLU A 238 -4.04 4.30 18.40
C GLU A 238 -2.97 5.40 18.43
N PHE A 239 -1.78 5.13 17.87
CA PHE A 239 -0.71 6.13 17.75
C PHE A 239 -1.20 7.41 17.06
N ARG A 240 -1.95 7.27 15.96
CA ARG A 240 -2.44 8.41 15.18
C ARG A 240 -3.55 9.17 15.89
N GLN A 241 -4.47 8.46 16.53
CA GLN A 241 -5.53 9.08 17.33
C GLN A 241 -4.98 9.93 18.48
N ARG A 242 -3.83 9.56 19.06
CA ARG A 242 -3.17 10.38 20.10
C ARG A 242 -2.45 11.62 19.57
N ARG A 243 -2.21 11.69 18.26
CA ARG A 243 -1.47 12.76 17.60
C ARG A 243 -2.38 13.78 16.92
N SER A 244 -3.62 13.41 16.58
CA SER A 244 -4.69 14.30 16.11
C SER A 244 -5.27 15.13 17.25
#